data_AF-A0A497U2E9-F1
#
_entry.id   AF-A0A497U2E9-F1
#
_cell.length_a   1.000
_cell.length_b   1.000
_cell.length_c   1.000
_cell.angle_alpha   90.00
_cell.angle_beta   90.00
_cell.angle_gamma   90.00
#
_symmetry.space_group_name_H-M   'P 1'
#
loop_
_entity.id
_entity.type
_entity.pdbx_description
1 polymer ?
#
loop_
_entity_poly.entity_id
_entity_poly.type
_entity_poly.pdbx_seq_one_letter_code
_entity_poly.pdbx_strand_id
1 'polypeptide(L)'
;MFRSICLTLLLIGLSGCVSQQTRPASQSTLDQWVEQDLIPYLKTQLSQHPRFQGESILLGRLNDGAIQPKMDQLTRDIRDKINAELLATPGIHLARQQRDKHWSHRDRPTKPCDGEQPIHYFIGLDLRLDSSRQLNLTLRALDLQQNSWVSGFSRQWQGEASRQQEELLHTVHLDESLRGLRMLPFVQGQPDLMARQLADDLYCRLKQLPVQNPKLHIQPYESDEAQARTTMELLTHYLARFGDVHIENNQADADLTIKGKTHRISGNLQQFWILVRPAEAASALPDISVSTYLLSDPEQATTTGVVPAQKERPVRVAKSAGVLQIITPRKLSLCGTRHPWRSGERVLNGQAVIPKQGCFALEIAAPAESRGFFFKKRGDGALFRLAPSECRHLGVRSSRNSNGKTLRLPSRHRRGVEGVLHSDDQSERETYYAIITNDDRSAGVVAAHLALLPESCHGYEDPQLNAEELMGWLQKLDQLMLEHASNVAWTSRDITLTNTRKSLINIY
;
A
#
# COMPACT_ATOMS: atom_id res chain seq x y z
N MET A 1 46.55 -49.61 36.78
CA MET A 1 47.67 -49.53 35.80
C MET A 1 47.12 -49.05 34.48
N PHE A 2 47.72 -48.00 33.93
CA PHE A 2 47.45 -47.43 32.61
C PHE A 2 47.43 -48.48 31.49
N ARG A 3 46.50 -48.36 30.53
CA ARG A 3 46.84 -48.28 29.09
C ARG A 3 45.62 -48.03 28.17
N SER A 4 45.72 -46.90 27.47
CA SER A 4 45.47 -46.71 26.03
C SER A 4 44.05 -46.57 25.47
N ILE A 5 43.73 -45.28 25.28
CA ILE A 5 43.03 -44.58 24.20
C ILE A 5 43.23 -45.19 22.78
N CYS A 6 42.11 -45.41 22.06
CA CYS A 6 41.89 -45.11 20.62
C CYS A 6 40.42 -45.44 20.27
N LEU A 7 39.52 -44.46 20.14
CA LEU A 7 39.21 -43.70 18.91
C LEU A 7 38.37 -44.50 17.90
N THR A 8 37.04 -44.30 17.91
CA THR A 8 36.26 -43.95 16.71
C THR A 8 34.83 -43.56 17.08
N LEU A 9 34.54 -42.26 16.96
CA LEU A 9 33.19 -41.72 16.81
C LEU A 9 32.58 -42.26 15.51
N LEU A 10 31.35 -42.78 15.55
CA LEU A 10 30.43 -42.74 14.42
C LEU A 10 28.99 -42.85 14.93
N LEU A 11 28.09 -42.06 14.32
CA LEU A 11 26.62 -42.06 14.43
C LEU A 11 26.00 -41.04 15.41
N ILE A 12 26.11 -39.77 15.04
CA ILE A 12 25.04 -38.77 15.25
C ILE A 12 24.50 -38.43 13.85
N GLY A 13 23.19 -38.58 13.63
CA GLY A 13 22.55 -38.03 12.43
C GLY A 13 21.27 -38.72 11.96
N LEU A 14 20.17 -38.58 12.70
CA LEU A 14 18.81 -38.63 12.12
C LEU A 14 17.94 -37.55 12.77
N SER A 15 18.28 -36.29 12.51
CA SER A 15 17.32 -35.19 12.62
C SER A 15 16.47 -35.22 11.34
N GLY A 16 15.26 -35.76 11.44
CA GLY A 16 14.30 -35.78 10.34
C GLY A 16 13.92 -34.36 9.95
N CYS A 17 14.40 -33.92 8.78
CA CYS A 17 13.81 -32.79 8.08
C CYS A 17 12.36 -33.17 7.72
N VAL A 18 11.38 -32.48 8.31
CA VAL A 18 10.01 -32.45 7.80
C VAL A 18 10.06 -31.73 6.45
N SER A 19 10.28 -32.48 5.38
CA SER A 19 9.99 -32.02 4.04
C SER A 19 8.48 -31.79 3.94
N GLN A 20 8.06 -30.54 3.82
CA GLN A 20 6.71 -30.21 3.34
C GLN A 20 6.56 -30.84 1.95
N GLN A 21 5.89 -31.98 1.90
CA GLN A 21 5.45 -32.62 0.67
C GLN A 21 4.50 -31.66 -0.05
N THR A 22 4.96 -31.14 -1.19
CA THR A 22 4.10 -30.56 -2.21
C THR A 22 3.09 -31.63 -2.62
N ARG A 23 1.83 -31.46 -2.22
CA ARG A 23 0.74 -32.36 -2.64
C ARG A 23 0.62 -32.31 -4.18
N PRO A 24 0.34 -33.45 -4.84
CA PRO A 24 0.08 -33.49 -6.27
C PRO A 24 -1.16 -32.64 -6.63
N ALA A 25 -1.27 -32.24 -7.91
CA ALA A 25 -2.43 -31.57 -8.47
C ALA A 25 -3.73 -32.24 -7.99
N SER A 26 -4.69 -31.44 -7.51
CA SER A 26 -5.91 -31.99 -6.93
C SER A 26 -6.66 -32.79 -8.00
N GLN A 27 -7.08 -34.02 -7.67
CA GLN A 27 -7.94 -34.80 -8.57
C GLN A 27 -9.34 -34.17 -8.74
N SER A 28 -9.71 -33.23 -7.86
CA SER A 28 -11.00 -32.54 -7.88
C SER A 28 -10.94 -31.25 -8.68
N THR A 29 -12.08 -30.88 -9.29
CA THR A 29 -12.21 -29.57 -9.95
C THR A 29 -12.09 -28.43 -8.93
N LEU A 30 -11.83 -27.20 -9.42
CA LEU A 30 -11.76 -26.01 -8.58
C LEU A 30 -13.05 -25.83 -7.76
N ASP A 31 -14.22 -25.95 -8.40
CA ASP A 31 -15.51 -25.78 -7.73
C ASP A 31 -15.75 -26.80 -6.62
N GLN A 32 -15.44 -28.08 -6.90
CA GLN A 32 -15.54 -29.15 -5.90
C GLN A 32 -14.60 -28.89 -4.73
N TRP A 33 -13.37 -28.47 -5.00
CA TRP A 33 -12.40 -28.18 -3.95
C TRP A 33 -12.83 -26.96 -3.11
N VAL A 34 -13.38 -25.91 -3.74
CA VAL A 34 -13.90 -24.74 -3.02
C VAL A 34 -15.04 -25.15 -2.06
N GLU A 35 -15.99 -25.96 -2.53
CA GLU A 35 -17.13 -26.41 -1.73
C GLU A 35 -16.77 -27.41 -0.63
N GLN A 36 -15.92 -28.38 -0.96
CA GLN A 36 -15.70 -29.56 -0.10
C GLN A 36 -14.47 -29.42 0.81
N ASP A 37 -13.52 -28.54 0.48
CA ASP A 37 -12.32 -28.32 1.28
C ASP A 37 -12.22 -26.87 1.78
N LEU A 38 -12.22 -25.89 0.87
CA LEU A 38 -11.92 -24.50 1.24
C LEU A 38 -12.96 -23.89 2.18
N ILE A 39 -14.24 -23.98 1.83
CA ILE A 39 -15.33 -23.41 2.64
C ILE A 39 -15.43 -24.09 4.01
N PRO A 40 -15.44 -25.43 4.14
CA PRO A 40 -15.42 -26.10 5.44
C PRO A 40 -14.20 -25.73 6.30
N TYR A 41 -13.03 -25.60 5.67
CA TYR A 41 -11.83 -25.13 6.34
C TYR A 41 -12.02 -23.71 6.91
N LEU A 42 -12.52 -22.77 6.10
CA LEU A 42 -12.76 -21.40 6.54
C LEU A 42 -13.80 -21.34 7.65
N LYS A 43 -14.93 -22.06 7.53
CA LYS A 43 -15.94 -22.14 8.60
C LYS A 43 -15.32 -22.60 9.91
N THR A 44 -14.52 -23.66 9.87
CA THR A 44 -13.85 -24.21 11.06
C THR A 44 -12.86 -23.21 11.65
N GLN A 45 -11.95 -22.66 10.85
CA GLN A 45 -10.94 -21.73 11.35
C GLN A 45 -11.57 -20.47 11.94
N LEU A 46 -12.51 -19.86 11.23
CA LEU A 46 -13.04 -18.54 11.61
C LEU A 46 -14.05 -18.61 12.75
N SER A 47 -14.77 -19.73 12.92
CA SER A 47 -15.73 -19.87 14.04
C SER A 47 -15.13 -20.48 15.30
N GLN A 48 -14.13 -21.35 15.18
CA GLN A 48 -13.62 -22.14 16.31
C GLN A 48 -12.27 -21.65 16.84
N HIS A 49 -11.43 -21.06 15.98
CA HIS A 49 -10.09 -20.69 16.41
C HIS A 49 -10.14 -19.40 17.25
N PRO A 50 -9.56 -19.37 18.48
CA PRO A 50 -9.65 -18.22 19.38
C PRO A 50 -9.21 -16.89 18.75
N ARG A 51 -8.20 -16.95 17.87
CA ARG A 51 -7.68 -15.79 17.14
C ARG A 51 -8.72 -15.01 16.32
N PHE A 52 -9.83 -15.63 15.89
CA PHE A 52 -10.85 -14.98 15.06
C PHE A 52 -12.16 -14.72 15.81
N GLN A 53 -12.24 -15.04 17.10
CA GLN A 53 -13.46 -14.87 17.88
C GLN A 53 -13.77 -13.38 18.10
N GLY A 54 -14.94 -12.92 17.63
CA GLY A 54 -15.34 -11.51 17.70
C GLY A 54 -14.64 -10.59 16.71
N GLU A 55 -13.75 -11.15 15.87
CA GLU A 55 -12.92 -10.39 14.93
C GLU A 55 -13.63 -10.20 13.60
N SER A 56 -13.54 -8.99 13.05
CA SER A 56 -14.14 -8.65 11.75
C SER A 56 -13.20 -8.97 10.60
N ILE A 57 -13.74 -9.65 9.59
CA ILE A 57 -12.98 -10.29 8.51
C ILE A 57 -13.45 -9.78 7.15
N LEU A 58 -12.52 -9.36 6.30
CA LEU A 58 -12.80 -9.05 4.89
C LEU A 58 -12.19 -10.10 3.97
N LEU A 59 -12.96 -10.55 2.97
CA LEU A 59 -12.48 -11.44 1.92
C LEU A 59 -12.28 -10.65 0.63
N GLY A 60 -11.17 -10.90 -0.07
CA GLY A 60 -10.93 -10.29 -1.37
C GLY A 60 -9.71 -10.84 -2.09
N ARG A 61 -9.27 -10.14 -3.14
CA ARG A 61 -8.15 -10.59 -3.98
C ARG A 61 -6.80 -10.18 -3.41
N LEU A 62 -5.85 -11.10 -3.52
CA LEU A 62 -4.43 -10.84 -3.44
C LEU A 62 -3.76 -10.99 -4.81
N ASN A 63 -2.66 -10.27 -4.99
CA ASN A 63 -1.67 -10.55 -6.00
C ASN A 63 -0.29 -10.32 -5.38
N ASP A 64 0.56 -11.35 -5.39
CA ASP A 64 1.89 -11.33 -4.77
C ASP A 64 1.89 -10.87 -3.30
N GLY A 65 0.82 -11.23 -2.57
CA GLY A 65 0.62 -10.87 -1.17
C GLY A 65 0.12 -9.44 -0.93
N ALA A 66 -0.06 -8.63 -1.97
CA ALA A 66 -0.67 -7.31 -1.88
C ALA A 66 -2.17 -7.38 -2.15
N ILE A 67 -2.96 -6.68 -1.32
CA ILE A 67 -4.40 -6.57 -1.50
C ILE A 67 -4.70 -5.79 -2.79
N GLN A 68 -5.60 -6.32 -3.63
CA GLN A 68 -5.94 -5.74 -4.93
C GLN A 68 -7.34 -5.13 -4.94
N PRO A 69 -7.51 -3.87 -5.37
CA PRO A 69 -8.82 -3.25 -5.54
C PRO A 69 -9.57 -3.72 -6.79
N LYS A 70 -8.87 -4.41 -7.70
CA LYS A 70 -9.41 -5.00 -8.92
C LYS A 70 -9.39 -6.52 -8.81
N MET A 71 -10.47 -7.16 -9.19
CA MET A 71 -10.64 -8.61 -9.10
C MET A 71 -11.30 -9.14 -10.37
N ASP A 72 -10.84 -10.29 -10.86
CA ASP A 72 -11.46 -10.96 -11.99
C ASP A 72 -12.77 -11.64 -11.60
N GLN A 73 -13.61 -11.95 -12.59
CA GLN A 73 -14.93 -12.51 -12.36
C GLN A 73 -14.85 -13.89 -11.69
N LEU A 74 -13.86 -14.72 -12.04
CA LEU A 74 -13.69 -16.03 -11.42
C LEU A 74 -13.38 -15.91 -9.91
N THR A 75 -12.45 -15.03 -9.55
CA THR A 75 -12.11 -14.76 -8.15
C THR A 75 -13.30 -14.14 -7.41
N ARG A 76 -14.08 -13.27 -8.07
CA ARG A 76 -15.32 -12.71 -7.53
C ARG A 76 -16.34 -13.80 -7.22
N ASP A 77 -16.61 -14.69 -8.16
CA ASP A 77 -17.60 -15.76 -8.00
C ASP A 77 -17.22 -16.69 -6.85
N ILE A 78 -15.94 -17.06 -6.74
CA ILE A 78 -15.41 -17.86 -5.63
C ILE A 78 -15.60 -17.11 -4.30
N ARG A 79 -15.22 -15.83 -4.24
CA ARG A 79 -15.36 -15.01 -3.04
C ARG A 79 -16.82 -14.89 -2.61
N ASP A 80 -17.73 -14.61 -3.55
CA ASP A 80 -19.14 -14.38 -3.26
C ASP A 80 -19.80 -15.68 -2.77
N LYS A 81 -19.40 -16.82 -3.32
CA LYS A 81 -19.79 -18.16 -2.84
C LYS A 81 -19.30 -18.41 -1.41
N ILE A 82 -18.03 -18.13 -1.13
CA ILE A 82 -17.47 -18.27 0.22
C ILE A 82 -18.22 -17.35 1.20
N ASN A 83 -18.44 -16.08 0.83
CA ASN A 83 -19.14 -15.11 1.68
C ASN A 83 -20.57 -15.53 2.00
N ALA A 84 -21.31 -16.06 1.02
CA ALA A 84 -22.67 -16.57 1.25
C ALA A 84 -22.69 -17.66 2.33
N GLU A 85 -21.72 -18.58 2.28
CA GLU A 85 -21.59 -19.68 3.22
C GLU A 85 -21.09 -19.26 4.61
N LEU A 86 -20.13 -18.32 4.66
CA LEU A 86 -19.61 -17.78 5.91
C LEU A 86 -20.64 -16.92 6.64
N LEU A 87 -21.44 -16.14 5.91
CA LEU A 87 -22.52 -15.32 6.48
C LEU A 87 -23.59 -16.17 7.18
N ALA A 88 -23.83 -17.39 6.71
CA ALA A 88 -24.78 -18.33 7.31
C ALA A 88 -24.22 -19.05 8.56
N THR A 89 -22.96 -18.82 8.93
CA THR A 89 -22.26 -19.54 10.00
C THR A 89 -22.17 -18.68 11.27
N PRO A 90 -22.75 -19.12 12.40
CA PRO A 90 -22.68 -18.38 13.67
C PRO A 90 -21.24 -18.16 14.14
N GLY A 91 -20.99 -16.99 14.77
CA GLY A 91 -19.68 -16.62 15.32
C GLY A 91 -18.67 -16.08 14.31
N ILE A 92 -19.01 -16.04 13.02
CA ILE A 92 -18.18 -15.40 11.99
C ILE A 92 -18.69 -13.99 11.73
N HIS A 93 -17.81 -13.00 11.88
CA HIS A 93 -18.13 -11.59 11.63
C HIS A 93 -17.50 -11.13 10.32
N LEU A 94 -18.26 -11.19 9.22
CA LEU A 94 -17.81 -10.62 7.96
C LEU A 94 -17.93 -9.09 8.00
N ALA A 95 -16.84 -8.42 7.65
CA ALA A 95 -16.82 -6.99 7.42
C ALA A 95 -17.90 -6.63 6.39
N ARG A 96 -18.61 -5.54 6.65
CA ARG A 96 -19.72 -5.07 5.82
C ARG A 96 -19.26 -4.95 4.38
N GLN A 97 -19.74 -5.85 3.52
CA GLN A 97 -19.64 -5.66 2.08
C GLN A 97 -20.74 -4.68 1.69
N GLN A 98 -20.38 -3.59 1.01
CA GLN A 98 -21.40 -2.75 0.36
C GLN A 98 -22.14 -3.64 -0.64
N ARG A 99 -23.31 -4.15 -0.22
CA ARG A 99 -24.21 -4.87 -1.11
C ARG A 99 -24.84 -3.83 -2.02
N ASP A 100 -24.26 -3.70 -3.20
CA ASP A 100 -24.96 -3.20 -4.38
C ASP A 100 -26.16 -4.10 -4.63
N LYS A 101 -27.34 -3.66 -4.18
CA LYS A 101 -28.63 -3.93 -4.83
C LYS A 101 -29.71 -3.09 -4.14
N HIS A 102 -30.04 -1.99 -4.81
CA HIS A 102 -31.25 -1.20 -4.62
C HIS A 102 -31.43 -0.61 -3.21
N TRP A 103 -30.71 0.47 -2.93
CA TRP A 103 -31.22 1.43 -1.96
C TRP A 103 -32.46 2.09 -2.55
N SER A 104 -33.64 1.77 -2.01
CA SER A 104 -34.84 2.56 -2.22
C SER A 104 -34.79 3.74 -1.26
N HIS A 105 -35.05 4.96 -1.75
CA HIS A 105 -35.15 6.16 -0.91
C HIS A 105 -36.20 6.04 0.23
N ARG A 106 -37.06 5.02 0.19
CA ARG A 106 -38.22 4.82 1.07
C ARG A 106 -37.95 3.93 2.30
N ASP A 107 -36.85 3.20 2.35
CA ASP A 107 -36.62 2.27 3.45
C ASP A 107 -35.94 2.98 4.63
N ARG A 108 -36.61 3.01 5.79
CA ARG A 108 -35.99 3.44 7.04
C ARG A 108 -34.84 2.45 7.33
N PRO A 109 -33.61 2.91 7.60
CA PRO A 109 -32.53 2.00 7.92
C PRO A 109 -32.86 1.31 9.26
N THR A 110 -33.37 0.07 9.19
CA THR A 110 -33.65 -0.79 10.36
C THR A 110 -32.41 -1.59 10.80
N LYS A 111 -31.21 -1.10 10.46
CA LYS A 111 -29.97 -1.87 10.60
C LYS A 111 -29.61 -2.06 12.08
N PRO A 112 -29.35 -3.30 12.52
CA PRO A 112 -28.61 -3.55 13.75
C PRO A 112 -27.19 -2.97 13.61
N CYS A 113 -26.74 -2.22 14.61
CA CYS A 113 -25.36 -1.73 14.75
C CYS A 113 -24.41 -2.84 15.23
N ASP A 114 -24.77 -4.11 15.02
CA ASP A 114 -24.06 -5.26 15.55
C ASP A 114 -22.66 -5.32 14.93
N GLY A 115 -21.69 -4.78 15.68
CA GLY A 115 -20.27 -4.95 15.45
C GLY A 115 -19.71 -4.23 14.23
N GLU A 116 -19.76 -2.90 14.20
CA GLU A 116 -18.76 -2.12 13.43
C GLU A 116 -17.39 -2.20 14.12
N GLN A 117 -16.82 -3.38 14.03
CA GLN A 117 -15.44 -3.61 14.38
C GLN A 117 -14.57 -3.17 13.21
N PRO A 118 -13.42 -2.51 13.45
CA PRO A 118 -12.43 -2.32 12.40
C PRO A 118 -12.13 -3.67 11.74
N ILE A 119 -11.78 -3.67 10.45
CA ILE A 119 -11.41 -4.93 9.79
C ILE A 119 -10.08 -5.37 10.41
N HIS A 120 -10.09 -6.52 11.08
CA HIS A 120 -8.91 -7.04 11.78
C HIS A 120 -8.12 -7.98 10.88
N TYR A 121 -8.81 -8.79 10.08
CA TYR A 121 -8.19 -9.76 9.19
C TYR A 121 -8.64 -9.59 7.74
N PHE A 122 -7.69 -9.66 6.83
CA PHE A 122 -7.95 -9.78 5.39
C PHE A 122 -7.64 -11.21 4.93
N ILE A 123 -8.67 -11.94 4.51
CA ILE A 123 -8.54 -13.26 3.91
C ILE A 123 -8.45 -13.10 2.40
N GLY A 124 -7.29 -13.44 1.88
CA GLY A 124 -6.92 -13.15 0.52
C GLY A 124 -6.88 -14.37 -0.39
N LEU A 125 -7.54 -14.25 -1.54
CA LEU A 125 -7.52 -15.21 -2.65
C LEU A 125 -6.50 -14.75 -3.70
N ASP A 126 -5.43 -15.51 -3.90
CA ASP A 126 -4.41 -15.30 -4.93
C ASP A 126 -4.59 -16.35 -6.03
N LEU A 127 -5.31 -15.97 -7.09
CA LEU A 127 -5.61 -16.82 -8.24
C LEU A 127 -4.67 -16.47 -9.40
N ARG A 128 -3.93 -17.46 -9.91
CA ARG A 128 -2.93 -17.30 -10.97
C ARG A 128 -3.04 -18.38 -12.04
N LEU A 129 -3.09 -17.94 -13.30
CA LEU A 129 -2.96 -18.81 -14.46
C LEU A 129 -1.53 -18.74 -14.99
N ASP A 130 -0.87 -19.88 -15.14
CA ASP A 130 0.45 -19.93 -15.77
C ASP A 130 0.37 -20.18 -17.28
N SER A 131 1.52 -20.14 -17.96
CA SER A 131 1.60 -20.34 -19.41
C SER A 131 1.24 -21.76 -19.86
N SER A 132 1.15 -22.72 -18.94
CA SER A 132 0.77 -24.11 -19.19
C SER A 132 -0.71 -24.36 -18.90
N ARG A 133 -1.51 -23.28 -18.79
CA ARG A 133 -2.94 -23.30 -18.43
C ARG A 133 -3.20 -23.95 -17.06
N GLN A 134 -2.20 -23.99 -16.19
CA GLN A 134 -2.39 -24.41 -14.80
C GLN A 134 -2.87 -23.22 -13.97
N LEU A 135 -4.03 -23.39 -13.37
CA LEU A 135 -4.64 -22.46 -12.46
C LEU A 135 -4.25 -22.84 -11.04
N ASN A 136 -3.69 -21.88 -10.31
CA ASN A 136 -3.32 -22.00 -8.91
C ASN A 136 -4.17 -21.03 -8.10
N LEU A 137 -4.91 -21.53 -7.11
CA LEU A 137 -5.56 -20.69 -6.11
C LEU A 137 -4.84 -20.89 -4.77
N THR A 138 -4.36 -19.80 -4.18
CA THR A 138 -3.83 -19.80 -2.81
C THR A 138 -4.67 -18.88 -1.93
N LEU A 139 -5.08 -19.39 -0.77
CA LEU A 139 -5.75 -18.62 0.27
C LEU A 139 -4.82 -18.42 1.48
N ARG A 140 -4.73 -17.19 1.97
CA ARG A 140 -3.97 -16.79 3.17
C ARG A 140 -4.72 -15.73 3.97
N ALA A 141 -4.44 -15.61 5.26
CA ALA A 141 -4.95 -14.53 6.09
C ALA A 141 -3.84 -13.55 6.48
N LEU A 142 -4.11 -12.26 6.31
CA LEU A 142 -3.28 -11.14 6.74
C LEU A 142 -3.92 -10.51 7.97
N ASP A 143 -3.16 -10.42 9.05
CA ASP A 143 -3.51 -9.63 10.24
C ASP A 143 -3.22 -8.15 9.94
N LEU A 144 -4.27 -7.33 9.88
CA LEU A 144 -4.14 -5.92 9.48
C LEU A 144 -3.58 -5.03 10.59
N GLN A 145 -3.68 -5.47 11.86
CA GLN A 145 -3.12 -4.73 12.99
C GLN A 145 -1.61 -4.96 13.09
N GLN A 146 -1.18 -6.22 12.95
CA GLN A 146 0.23 -6.61 13.00
C GLN A 146 0.94 -6.49 11.64
N ASN A 147 0.18 -6.27 10.57
CA ASN A 147 0.63 -6.31 9.17
C ASN A 147 1.46 -7.57 8.86
N SER A 148 0.98 -8.72 9.33
CA SER A 148 1.70 -10.00 9.24
C SER A 148 0.81 -11.15 8.80
N TRP A 149 1.38 -12.15 8.13
CA TRP A 149 0.63 -13.33 7.73
C TRP A 149 0.30 -14.21 8.93
N VAL A 150 -0.95 -14.69 9.00
CA VAL A 150 -1.38 -15.63 10.03
C VAL A 150 -0.77 -17.00 9.74
N SER A 151 0.22 -17.39 10.54
CA SER A 151 0.87 -18.70 10.43
C SER A 151 -0.15 -19.83 10.60
N GLY A 152 0.01 -20.89 9.79
CA GLY A 152 -0.92 -22.03 9.78
C GLY A 152 -2.25 -21.78 9.07
N PHE A 153 -2.55 -20.52 8.70
CA PHE A 153 -3.76 -20.20 7.96
C PHE A 153 -3.48 -20.17 6.45
N SER A 154 -3.54 -21.32 5.79
CA SER A 154 -3.42 -21.39 4.33
C SER A 154 -4.14 -22.59 3.72
N ARG A 155 -4.56 -22.40 2.46
CA ARG A 155 -5.06 -23.47 1.58
C ARG A 155 -4.60 -23.20 0.16
N GLN A 156 -4.34 -24.26 -0.59
CA GLN A 156 -3.91 -24.16 -1.97
C GLN A 156 -4.56 -25.25 -2.81
N TRP A 157 -4.94 -24.87 -4.03
CA TRP A 157 -5.38 -25.77 -5.09
C TRP A 157 -4.61 -25.49 -6.37
N GLN A 158 -4.39 -26.54 -7.14
CA GLN A 158 -3.79 -26.48 -8.47
C GLN A 158 -4.50 -27.47 -9.38
N GLY A 159 -4.81 -27.03 -10.61
CA GLY A 159 -5.36 -27.87 -11.67
C GLY A 159 -5.39 -27.13 -13.01
N GLU A 160 -5.77 -27.83 -14.08
CA GLU A 160 -5.89 -27.23 -15.41
C GLU A 160 -7.13 -26.31 -15.49
N ALA A 161 -6.98 -25.15 -16.12
CA ALA A 161 -8.06 -24.21 -16.37
C ALA A 161 -8.97 -24.70 -17.51
N SER A 162 -10.28 -24.68 -17.27
CA SER A 162 -11.28 -24.77 -18.33
C SER A 162 -11.31 -23.47 -19.15
N ARG A 163 -11.83 -23.54 -20.38
CA ARG A 163 -11.98 -22.35 -21.24
C ARG A 163 -12.84 -21.27 -20.57
N GLN A 164 -13.92 -21.66 -19.90
CA GLN A 164 -14.77 -20.71 -19.18
C GLN A 164 -14.01 -20.01 -18.04
N GLN A 165 -13.18 -20.74 -17.29
CA GLN A 165 -12.36 -20.13 -16.24
C GLN A 165 -11.34 -19.14 -16.80
N GLU A 166 -10.75 -19.41 -17.97
CA GLU A 166 -9.87 -18.46 -18.66
C GLU A 166 -10.62 -17.19 -19.07
N GLU A 167 -11.81 -17.32 -19.66
CA GLU A 167 -12.65 -16.18 -20.02
C GLU A 167 -13.02 -15.31 -18.80
N LEU A 168 -13.38 -15.95 -17.68
CA LEU A 168 -13.73 -15.25 -16.43
C LEU A 168 -12.51 -14.56 -15.80
N LEU A 169 -11.29 -15.10 -15.96
CA LEU A 169 -10.05 -14.46 -15.51
C LEU A 169 -9.73 -13.16 -16.28
N HIS A 170 -10.23 -13.01 -17.50
CA HIS A 170 -10.04 -11.80 -18.31
C HIS A 170 -11.04 -10.69 -18.00
N THR A 171 -12.12 -11.00 -17.30
CA THR A 171 -13.18 -10.03 -16.98
C THR A 171 -12.91 -9.42 -15.60
N VAL A 172 -12.45 -8.16 -15.57
CA VAL A 172 -11.97 -7.51 -14.33
C VAL A 172 -12.95 -6.43 -13.86
N HIS A 173 -13.24 -6.43 -12.55
CA HIS A 173 -14.13 -5.50 -11.89
C HIS A 173 -13.47 -4.85 -10.67
N LEU A 174 -13.96 -3.69 -10.25
CA LEU A 174 -13.60 -3.11 -8.95
C LEU A 174 -14.27 -3.88 -7.82
N ASP A 175 -13.53 -4.18 -6.78
CA ASP A 175 -14.09 -4.72 -5.55
C ASP A 175 -14.64 -3.58 -4.69
N GLU A 176 -15.91 -3.26 -4.92
CA GLU A 176 -16.65 -2.20 -4.23
C GLU A 176 -16.72 -2.38 -2.69
N SER A 177 -16.47 -3.59 -2.17
CA SER A 177 -16.37 -3.80 -0.72
C SER A 177 -15.16 -3.11 -0.08
N LEU A 178 -14.19 -2.69 -0.90
CA LEU A 178 -13.01 -1.94 -0.46
C LEU A 178 -13.21 -0.42 -0.55
N ARG A 179 -14.35 0.05 -1.07
CA ARG A 179 -14.57 1.49 -1.30
C ARG A 179 -14.48 2.26 0.02
N GLY A 180 -13.75 3.37 0.00
CA GLY A 180 -13.45 4.18 1.18
C GLY A 180 -12.21 3.73 1.95
N LEU A 181 -11.59 2.60 1.62
CA LEU A 181 -10.27 2.21 2.12
C LEU A 181 -9.16 2.86 1.29
N ARG A 182 -7.95 2.93 1.84
CA ARG A 182 -6.77 3.52 1.16
C ARG A 182 -6.54 2.96 -0.25
N MET A 183 -6.82 1.68 -0.43
CA MET A 183 -6.62 0.93 -1.67
C MET A 183 -7.72 1.13 -2.72
N LEU A 184 -8.91 1.56 -2.30
CA LEU A 184 -9.99 1.99 -3.18
C LEU A 184 -10.69 3.22 -2.56
N PRO A 185 -10.07 4.41 -2.63
CA PRO A 185 -10.69 5.62 -2.09
C PRO A 185 -11.95 5.99 -2.86
N PHE A 186 -12.81 6.79 -2.25
CA PHE A 186 -13.87 7.49 -2.97
C PHE A 186 -13.28 8.41 -4.04
N VAL A 187 -13.93 8.47 -5.19
CA VAL A 187 -13.56 9.37 -6.29
C VAL A 187 -14.66 10.39 -6.53
N GLN A 188 -14.39 11.37 -7.39
CA GLN A 188 -15.38 12.37 -7.78
C GLN A 188 -16.70 11.74 -8.25
N GLY A 189 -17.80 12.43 -7.95
CA GLY A 189 -19.15 11.97 -8.27
C GLY A 189 -19.72 10.93 -7.30
N GLN A 190 -19.03 10.69 -6.17
CA GLN A 190 -19.49 9.76 -5.12
C GLN A 190 -19.68 10.37 -3.72
N PRO A 191 -20.02 11.68 -3.55
CA PRO A 191 -20.21 12.25 -2.22
C PRO A 191 -21.41 11.65 -1.48
N ASP A 192 -22.41 11.15 -2.20
CA ASP A 192 -23.58 10.47 -1.65
C ASP A 192 -23.25 9.10 -1.07
N LEU A 193 -22.45 8.30 -1.78
CA LEU A 193 -21.96 7.00 -1.30
C LEU A 193 -21.03 7.18 -0.08
N MET A 194 -20.16 8.19 -0.14
CA MET A 194 -19.26 8.56 0.95
C MET A 194 -20.01 9.02 2.20
N ALA A 195 -20.97 9.94 2.04
CA ALA A 195 -21.78 10.44 3.15
C ALA A 195 -22.64 9.33 3.77
N ARG A 196 -23.17 8.43 2.95
CA ARG A 196 -23.95 7.29 3.42
C ARG A 196 -23.11 6.34 4.27
N GLN A 197 -21.92 5.97 3.79
CA GLN A 197 -21.02 5.13 4.57
C GLN A 197 -20.66 5.78 5.90
N LEU A 198 -20.27 7.06 5.88
CA LEU A 198 -19.93 7.79 7.11
C LEU A 198 -21.12 7.94 8.06
N ALA A 199 -22.34 8.09 7.55
CA ALA A 199 -23.55 8.17 8.37
C ALA A 199 -23.88 6.83 9.05
N ASP A 200 -23.81 5.72 8.30
CA ASP A 200 -23.96 4.38 8.85
C ASP A 200 -22.90 4.13 9.93
N ASP A 201 -21.64 4.47 9.64
CA ASP A 201 -20.52 4.23 10.55
C ASP A 201 -20.61 5.10 11.82
N LEU A 202 -21.00 6.36 11.65
CA LEU A 202 -21.16 7.28 12.77
C LEU A 202 -22.38 6.89 13.63
N TYR A 203 -23.49 6.49 13.01
CA TYR A 203 -24.68 6.06 13.73
C TYR A 203 -24.38 4.89 14.67
N CYS A 204 -23.63 3.89 14.21
CA CYS A 204 -23.27 2.76 15.05
C CYS A 204 -22.42 3.18 16.26
N ARG A 205 -21.51 4.14 16.10
CA ARG A 205 -20.75 4.69 17.23
C ARG A 205 -21.61 5.51 18.18
N LEU A 206 -22.56 6.30 17.66
CA LEU A 206 -23.50 7.06 18.48
C LEU A 206 -24.36 6.13 19.36
N LYS A 207 -24.77 4.97 18.84
CA LYS A 207 -25.56 3.97 19.59
C LYS A 207 -24.78 3.31 20.73
N GLN A 208 -23.45 3.37 20.71
CA GLN A 208 -22.60 2.86 21.79
C GLN A 208 -22.41 3.89 22.92
N LEU A 209 -22.81 5.15 22.70
CA LEU A 209 -22.73 6.18 23.73
C LEU A 209 -23.83 6.00 24.78
N PRO A 210 -23.59 6.36 26.05
CA PRO A 210 -24.59 6.32 27.11
C PRO A 210 -25.56 7.52 27.02
N VAL A 211 -26.06 7.84 25.83
CA VAL A 211 -27.02 8.93 25.57
C VAL A 211 -28.16 8.42 24.71
N GLN A 212 -29.39 8.72 25.12
CA GLN A 212 -30.59 8.38 24.35
C GLN A 212 -30.96 9.54 23.43
N ASN A 213 -31.28 9.23 22.18
CA ASN A 213 -31.77 10.20 21.20
C ASN A 213 -30.92 11.47 21.04
N PRO A 214 -29.59 11.35 20.83
CA PRO A 214 -28.67 12.48 20.90
C PRO A 214 -29.07 13.61 19.92
N LYS A 215 -28.99 14.85 20.40
CA LYS A 215 -29.08 16.07 19.60
C LYS A 215 -27.70 16.43 19.06
N LEU A 216 -27.60 16.49 17.75
CA LEU A 216 -26.36 16.72 17.01
C LEU A 216 -26.39 18.10 16.37
N HIS A 217 -25.41 18.92 16.69
CA HIS A 217 -25.14 20.13 15.93
C HIS A 217 -24.01 19.87 14.92
N ILE A 218 -24.28 20.10 13.63
CA ILE A 218 -23.29 19.90 12.57
C ILE A 218 -22.67 21.25 12.22
N GLN A 219 -21.38 21.38 12.47
CA GLN A 219 -20.66 22.61 12.14
C GLN A 219 -20.54 22.78 10.62
N PRO A 220 -20.66 24.02 10.12
CA PRO A 220 -20.35 24.32 8.73
C PRO A 220 -18.96 23.80 8.37
N TYR A 221 -18.87 23.11 7.23
CA TYR A 221 -17.62 22.59 6.74
C TYR A 221 -17.10 23.44 5.59
N GLU A 222 -16.10 24.26 5.90
CA GLU A 222 -15.45 25.15 4.95
C GLU A 222 -14.22 24.44 4.37
N SER A 223 -14.30 24.03 3.10
CA SER A 223 -13.19 23.45 2.37
C SER A 223 -13.36 23.66 0.86
N ASP A 224 -12.22 23.79 0.18
CA ASP A 224 -12.13 23.81 -1.28
C ASP A 224 -12.42 22.44 -1.90
N GLU A 225 -12.39 21.35 -1.10
CA GLU A 225 -12.68 19.99 -1.56
C GLU A 225 -14.20 19.79 -1.74
N ALA A 226 -14.68 20.01 -2.97
CA ALA A 226 -16.11 19.97 -3.31
C ALA A 226 -16.79 18.65 -2.89
N GLN A 227 -16.13 17.51 -3.09
CA GLN A 227 -16.66 16.21 -2.69
C GLN A 227 -16.85 16.11 -1.17
N ALA A 228 -15.90 16.57 -0.37
CA ALA A 228 -16.00 16.55 1.10
C ALA A 228 -17.09 17.52 1.60
N ARG A 229 -17.23 18.68 0.95
CA ARG A 229 -18.29 19.65 1.25
C ARG A 229 -19.68 19.07 1.01
N THR A 230 -19.94 18.53 -0.18
CA THR A 230 -21.22 17.86 -0.46
C THR A 230 -21.44 16.63 0.41
N THR A 231 -20.37 15.92 0.80
CA THR A 231 -20.46 14.81 1.76
C THR A 231 -21.00 15.28 3.11
N MET A 232 -20.54 16.42 3.64
CA MET A 232 -21.03 16.98 4.90
C MET A 232 -22.50 17.42 4.83
N GLU A 233 -22.92 18.01 3.71
CA GLU A 233 -24.31 18.40 3.48
C GLU A 233 -25.23 17.16 3.51
N LEU A 234 -24.84 16.09 2.81
CA LEU A 234 -25.60 14.84 2.73
C LEU A 234 -25.55 14.02 4.03
N LEU A 235 -24.47 14.09 4.80
CA LEU A 235 -24.31 13.40 6.09
C LEU A 235 -25.49 13.73 7.03
N THR A 236 -25.86 15.01 7.10
CA THR A 236 -27.00 15.50 7.90
C THR A 236 -28.30 14.78 7.53
N HIS A 237 -28.56 14.65 6.22
CA HIS A 237 -29.78 14.03 5.71
C HIS A 237 -29.81 12.53 5.97
N TYR A 238 -28.65 11.87 5.95
CA TYR A 238 -28.58 10.44 6.26
C TYR A 238 -28.71 10.17 7.76
N LEU A 239 -28.09 10.97 8.62
CA LEU A 239 -28.22 10.83 10.08
C LEU A 239 -29.67 11.05 10.56
N ALA A 240 -30.37 12.04 10.01
CA ALA A 240 -31.77 12.31 10.37
C ALA A 240 -32.74 11.15 10.06
N ARG A 241 -32.34 10.17 9.24
CA ARG A 241 -33.21 9.04 8.84
C ARG A 241 -33.29 7.92 9.88
N PHE A 242 -32.33 7.80 10.79
CA PHE A 242 -32.38 6.77 11.84
C PHE A 242 -33.53 7.04 12.82
N GLY A 243 -33.87 8.31 13.03
CA GLY A 243 -35.07 8.79 13.74
C GLY A 243 -35.03 8.63 15.26
N ASP A 244 -33.87 8.27 15.78
CA ASP A 244 -33.44 8.30 17.18
C ASP A 244 -32.16 9.14 17.32
N VAL A 245 -31.98 10.07 16.39
CA VAL A 245 -30.92 11.09 16.34
C VAL A 245 -31.59 12.37 15.86
N HIS A 246 -31.38 13.47 16.57
CA HIS A 246 -31.99 14.75 16.25
C HIS A 246 -30.93 15.73 15.75
N ILE A 247 -31.19 16.43 14.66
CA ILE A 247 -30.29 17.47 14.16
C ILE A 247 -30.74 18.80 14.76
N GLU A 248 -29.82 19.51 15.41
CA GLU A 248 -30.07 20.77 16.10
C GLU A 248 -29.33 21.93 15.41
N ASN A 249 -30.04 23.02 15.18
CA ASN A 249 -29.51 24.20 14.50
C ASN A 249 -28.63 25.04 15.43
N ASN A 250 -28.98 25.09 16.72
CA ASN A 250 -28.26 25.85 17.72
C ASN A 250 -27.25 24.97 18.47
N GLN A 251 -25.97 25.35 18.44
CA GLN A 251 -24.92 24.61 19.15
C GLN A 251 -25.20 24.49 20.66
N ALA A 252 -25.84 25.49 21.27
CA ALA A 252 -26.12 25.50 22.71
C ALA A 252 -27.17 24.45 23.14
N ASP A 253 -28.01 23.98 22.21
CA ASP A 253 -29.10 23.04 22.48
C ASP A 253 -28.73 21.58 22.13
N ALA A 254 -27.51 21.36 21.62
CA ALA A 254 -27.02 20.07 21.20
C ALA A 254 -26.26 19.33 22.31
N ASP A 255 -26.34 18.00 22.31
CA ASP A 255 -25.53 17.15 23.19
C ASP A 255 -24.12 16.97 22.61
N LEU A 256 -24.04 16.89 21.29
CA LEU A 256 -22.82 16.59 20.54
C LEU A 256 -22.65 17.55 19.37
N THR A 257 -21.41 17.91 19.06
CA THR A 257 -21.02 18.70 17.90
C THR A 257 -20.25 17.82 16.90
N ILE A 258 -20.60 17.94 15.63
CA ILE A 258 -19.96 17.22 14.52
C ILE A 258 -19.12 18.20 13.71
N LYS A 259 -17.87 17.82 13.45
CA LYS A 259 -16.94 18.58 12.62
C LYS A 259 -16.29 17.69 11.57
N GLY A 260 -16.38 18.12 10.31
CA GLY A 260 -15.62 17.52 9.21
C GLY A 260 -14.17 18.01 9.19
N LYS A 261 -13.22 17.14 8.84
CA LYS A 261 -11.82 17.52 8.63
C LYS A 261 -11.20 16.68 7.52
N THR A 262 -10.56 17.35 6.57
CA THR A 262 -9.80 16.68 5.50
C THR A 262 -8.32 16.72 5.80
N HIS A 263 -7.66 15.59 5.60
CA HIS A 263 -6.23 15.41 5.73
C HIS A 263 -5.65 14.90 4.44
N ARG A 264 -4.73 15.64 3.82
CA ARG A 264 -4.00 15.15 2.66
C ARG A 264 -3.00 14.10 3.10
N ILE A 265 -3.07 12.91 2.50
CA ILE A 265 -2.23 11.77 2.82
C ILE A 265 -1.06 11.68 1.83
N SER A 266 -1.33 11.70 0.53
CA SER A 266 -0.27 11.67 -0.51
C SER A 266 -0.84 11.98 -1.89
N GLY A 267 -0.19 12.84 -2.69
CA GLY A 267 -0.72 13.16 -4.02
C GLY A 267 -2.14 13.72 -3.93
N ASN A 268 -3.10 13.18 -4.66
CA ASN A 268 -4.51 13.51 -4.51
C ASN A 268 -5.24 12.64 -3.46
N LEU A 269 -4.57 11.68 -2.83
CA LEU A 269 -5.17 10.90 -1.74
C LEU A 269 -5.31 11.76 -0.49
N GLN A 270 -6.53 11.81 0.01
CA GLN A 270 -6.90 12.41 1.27
C GLN A 270 -7.63 11.40 2.15
N GLN A 271 -7.67 11.69 3.44
CA GLN A 271 -8.55 11.06 4.41
C GLN A 271 -9.50 12.12 4.93
N PHE A 272 -10.79 11.81 4.92
CA PHE A 272 -11.82 12.65 5.46
C PHE A 272 -12.31 12.07 6.78
N TRP A 273 -12.35 12.92 7.80
CA TRP A 273 -12.67 12.59 9.18
C TRP A 273 -13.94 13.30 9.59
N ILE A 274 -14.82 12.56 10.24
CA ILE A 274 -15.92 13.12 11.01
C ILE A 274 -15.54 12.99 12.48
N LEU A 275 -15.38 14.12 13.14
CA LEU A 275 -15.08 14.22 14.56
C LEU A 275 -16.36 14.60 15.30
N VAL A 276 -16.71 13.85 16.33
CA VAL A 276 -17.87 14.15 17.18
C VAL A 276 -17.40 14.34 18.60
N ARG A 277 -17.77 15.48 19.19
CA ARG A 277 -17.38 15.88 20.54
C ARG A 277 -18.59 16.29 21.35
N PRO A 278 -18.57 16.18 22.68
CA PRO A 278 -19.56 16.81 23.51
C PRO A 278 -19.66 18.32 23.24
N ALA A 279 -20.88 18.84 23.17
CA ALA A 279 -21.10 20.28 23.00
C ALA A 279 -20.64 21.06 24.25
N GLU A 280 -20.80 20.47 25.43
CA GLU A 280 -20.33 20.98 26.70
C GLU A 280 -19.03 20.29 27.13
N ALA A 281 -17.98 21.08 27.41
CA ALA A 281 -16.65 20.57 27.76
C ALA A 281 -16.61 19.74 29.06
N ALA A 282 -17.58 19.92 29.96
CA ALA A 282 -17.69 19.18 31.23
C ALA A 282 -18.45 17.85 31.09
N SER A 283 -18.96 17.52 29.90
CA SER A 283 -19.71 16.29 29.66
C SER A 283 -18.85 15.04 29.86
N ALA A 284 -19.46 13.98 30.39
CA ALA A 284 -18.83 12.66 30.55
C ALA A 284 -18.84 11.83 29.26
N LEU A 285 -19.44 12.34 28.17
CA LEU A 285 -19.47 11.64 26.89
C LEU A 285 -18.08 11.63 26.23
N PRO A 286 -17.62 10.50 25.66
CA PRO A 286 -16.34 10.44 24.97
C PRO A 286 -16.39 11.09 23.58
N ASP A 287 -15.24 11.57 23.11
CA ASP A 287 -15.02 11.90 21.71
C ASP A 287 -15.09 10.62 20.86
N ILE A 288 -15.77 10.70 19.71
CA ILE A 288 -15.79 9.62 18.71
C ILE A 288 -15.40 10.15 17.35
N SER A 289 -14.89 9.28 16.49
CA SER A 289 -14.54 9.64 15.12
C SER A 289 -14.75 8.50 14.14
N VAL A 290 -15.14 8.83 12.91
CA VAL A 290 -15.11 7.95 11.74
C VAL A 290 -14.27 8.59 10.65
N SER A 291 -13.70 7.77 9.77
CA SER A 291 -12.90 8.29 8.66
C SER A 291 -12.99 7.42 7.42
N THR A 292 -12.71 8.00 6.27
CA THR A 292 -12.67 7.33 4.97
C THR A 292 -11.64 7.98 4.06
N TYR A 293 -11.20 7.29 3.01
CA TYR A 293 -10.27 7.81 2.02
C TYR A 293 -11.01 8.34 0.78
N LEU A 294 -10.54 9.47 0.25
CA LEU A 294 -11.01 10.05 -1.01
C LEU A 294 -9.84 10.54 -1.88
N LEU A 295 -10.08 10.67 -3.17
CA LEU A 295 -9.18 11.33 -4.12
C LEU A 295 -9.70 12.74 -4.44
N SER A 296 -8.86 13.75 -4.24
CA SER A 296 -9.11 15.12 -4.71
C SER A 296 -9.06 15.25 -6.22
N ASP A 297 -9.77 16.26 -6.71
CA ASP A 297 -9.64 16.71 -8.10
C ASP A 297 -8.23 17.23 -8.39
N PRO A 298 -7.61 16.87 -9.52
CA PRO A 298 -6.41 17.55 -9.99
C PRO A 298 -6.64 18.94 -10.60
N GLU A 299 -7.70 19.71 -10.30
CA GLU A 299 -7.78 21.12 -10.73
C GLU A 299 -8.92 21.90 -10.06
N GLN A 300 -8.60 22.71 -9.04
CA GLN A 300 -9.36 23.93 -8.69
C GLN A 300 -8.58 24.77 -7.67
N ALA A 301 -7.51 25.41 -8.15
CA ALA A 301 -6.97 26.59 -7.49
C ALA A 301 -7.82 27.78 -7.92
N THR A 302 -8.81 28.16 -7.11
CA THR A 302 -9.70 29.28 -7.38
C THR A 302 -8.88 30.58 -7.42
N THR A 303 -8.79 31.15 -8.61
CA THR A 303 -8.25 32.48 -8.88
C THR A 303 -9.19 33.55 -8.36
N THR A 304 -8.84 34.21 -7.25
CA THR A 304 -9.27 35.60 -6.98
C THR A 304 -8.22 36.32 -6.16
N GLY A 305 -7.53 37.25 -6.82
CA GLY A 305 -6.54 38.13 -6.20
C GLY A 305 -5.83 38.94 -7.28
N VAL A 306 -6.51 39.96 -7.80
CA VAL A 306 -5.90 40.97 -8.69
C VAL A 306 -4.88 41.77 -7.87
N VAL A 307 -3.59 41.63 -8.20
CA VAL A 307 -2.50 42.52 -7.77
C VAL A 307 -1.66 42.84 -9.02
N PRO A 308 -1.29 44.11 -9.27
CA PRO A 308 -0.82 44.55 -10.58
C PRO A 308 0.60 44.10 -10.89
N ALA A 309 0.86 44.01 -12.20
CA ALA A 309 2.06 43.50 -12.83
C ALA A 309 3.37 44.07 -12.27
N GLN A 310 4.10 43.23 -11.54
CA GLN A 310 5.55 43.32 -11.44
C GLN A 310 6.17 42.27 -12.37
N LYS A 311 7.11 42.72 -13.21
CA LYS A 311 7.92 41.88 -14.08
C LYS A 311 8.77 40.91 -13.23
N GLU A 312 8.22 39.75 -12.92
CA GLU A 312 9.00 38.63 -12.39
C GLU A 312 9.39 37.68 -13.52
N ARG A 313 10.69 37.38 -13.55
CA ARG A 313 11.31 36.34 -14.38
C ARG A 313 10.59 35.01 -14.11
N PRO A 314 10.45 34.14 -15.13
CA PRO A 314 9.61 32.95 -15.02
C PRO A 314 10.08 32.06 -13.85
N VAL A 315 9.26 32.01 -12.81
CA VAL A 315 9.35 31.02 -11.75
C VAL A 315 9.12 29.66 -12.41
N ARG A 316 10.18 28.87 -12.55
CA ARG A 316 10.11 27.49 -13.04
C ARG A 316 9.42 26.65 -11.98
N VAL A 317 8.11 26.51 -12.13
CA VAL A 317 7.30 25.55 -11.37
C VAL A 317 7.90 24.15 -11.53
N ALA A 318 8.12 23.44 -10.42
CA ALA A 318 8.50 22.03 -10.40
C ALA A 318 7.35 21.12 -10.84
N LYS A 319 6.75 21.34 -12.01
CA LYS A 319 5.88 20.34 -12.64
C LYS A 319 6.79 19.36 -13.39
N SER A 320 6.71 18.07 -13.02
CA SER A 320 7.36 16.88 -13.62
C SER A 320 8.76 16.50 -13.10
N ALA A 321 8.80 15.80 -11.96
CA ALA A 321 9.75 14.69 -11.86
C ALA A 321 9.22 13.57 -12.78
N GLY A 322 10.06 13.06 -13.68
CA GLY A 322 9.69 11.95 -14.55
C GLY A 322 9.54 10.63 -13.79
N VAL A 323 9.20 9.57 -14.52
CA VAL A 323 9.22 8.20 -13.98
C VAL A 323 10.67 7.80 -13.69
N LEU A 324 10.93 7.25 -12.50
CA LEU A 324 12.24 6.66 -12.18
C LEU A 324 12.48 5.41 -13.02
N GLN A 325 13.51 5.46 -13.86
CA GLN A 325 13.90 4.39 -14.75
C GLN A 325 15.06 3.59 -14.18
N ILE A 326 15.01 2.28 -14.37
CA ILE A 326 16.15 1.38 -14.12
C ILE A 326 16.83 1.12 -15.45
N ILE A 327 18.11 1.43 -15.53
CA ILE A 327 18.94 1.25 -16.73
C ILE A 327 19.98 0.18 -16.43
N THR A 328 20.08 -0.84 -17.28
CA THR A 328 21.07 -1.91 -17.18
C THR A 328 21.95 -1.95 -18.43
N PRO A 329 23.20 -2.42 -18.35
CA PRO A 329 23.96 -2.78 -19.52
C PRO A 329 23.21 -3.81 -20.38
N ARG A 330 23.37 -3.73 -21.71
CA ARG A 330 22.86 -4.77 -22.63
C ARG A 330 23.53 -6.13 -22.39
N LYS A 331 24.79 -6.15 -21.95
CA LYS A 331 25.52 -7.36 -21.55
C LYS A 331 25.84 -7.31 -20.06
N LEU A 332 25.10 -8.07 -19.25
CA LEU A 332 25.29 -8.16 -17.80
C LEU A 332 26.65 -8.74 -17.38
N SER A 333 27.30 -9.52 -18.25
CA SER A 333 28.67 -10.02 -18.01
C SER A 333 29.72 -8.90 -17.87
N LEU A 334 29.36 -7.66 -18.21
CA LEU A 334 30.25 -6.50 -18.11
C LEU A 334 30.17 -5.79 -16.76
N CYS A 335 29.26 -6.18 -15.88
CA CYS A 335 29.02 -5.54 -14.58
C CYS A 335 30.26 -5.49 -13.66
N GLY A 336 31.18 -6.44 -13.79
CA GLY A 336 32.46 -6.45 -13.04
C GLY A 336 33.63 -5.79 -13.76
N THR A 337 33.43 -5.13 -14.90
CA THR A 337 34.50 -4.52 -15.70
C THR A 337 34.61 -3.01 -15.45
N ARG A 338 35.69 -2.37 -15.92
CA ARG A 338 35.84 -0.90 -15.84
C ARG A 338 34.84 -0.12 -16.70
N HIS A 339 34.22 -0.79 -17.68
CA HIS A 339 33.30 -0.20 -18.66
C HIS A 339 32.03 -1.05 -18.79
N PRO A 340 31.20 -1.13 -17.74
CA PRO A 340 29.98 -1.93 -17.75
C PRO A 340 29.00 -1.50 -18.84
N TRP A 341 29.01 -0.23 -19.25
CA TRP A 341 28.05 0.31 -20.22
C TRP A 341 28.53 0.23 -21.68
N ARG A 342 29.74 -0.30 -21.96
CA ARG A 342 30.31 -0.37 -23.33
C ARG A 342 29.43 -1.13 -24.34
N SER A 343 28.56 -2.03 -23.86
CA SER A 343 27.61 -2.76 -24.72
C SER A 343 26.38 -1.94 -25.09
N GLY A 344 26.30 -0.69 -24.65
CA GLY A 344 25.10 0.12 -24.70
C GLY A 344 24.17 -0.15 -23.51
N GLU A 345 23.18 0.73 -23.40
CA GLU A 345 22.21 0.79 -22.31
C GLU A 345 20.88 0.16 -22.73
N ARG A 346 20.13 -0.33 -21.75
CA ARG A 346 18.76 -0.82 -21.88
C ARG A 346 17.94 -0.36 -20.69
N VAL A 347 16.81 0.30 -20.96
CA VAL A 347 15.81 0.66 -19.95
C VAL A 347 14.98 -0.59 -19.62
N LEU A 348 14.77 -0.86 -18.33
CA LEU A 348 13.84 -1.89 -17.87
C LEU A 348 12.44 -1.29 -17.77
N ASN A 349 11.56 -1.70 -18.67
CA ASN A 349 10.14 -1.36 -18.65
C ASN A 349 9.36 -2.48 -17.93
N GLY A 350 8.36 -2.14 -17.11
CA GLY A 350 7.59 -3.12 -16.32
C GLY A 350 8.25 -3.51 -14.98
N GLN A 351 7.92 -4.68 -14.42
CA GLN A 351 8.59 -5.20 -13.21
C GLN A 351 10.08 -5.41 -13.51
N ALA A 352 10.96 -4.61 -12.90
CA ALA A 352 12.39 -4.62 -13.17
C ALA A 352 13.04 -5.84 -12.51
N VAL A 353 13.26 -6.91 -13.28
CA VAL A 353 13.96 -8.11 -12.82
C VAL A 353 15.46 -7.95 -13.10
N ILE A 354 16.26 -7.98 -12.03
CA ILE A 354 17.72 -7.88 -12.10
C ILE A 354 18.31 -9.16 -11.48
N PRO A 355 19.26 -9.86 -12.13
CA PRO A 355 19.94 -10.98 -11.50
C PRO A 355 20.67 -10.54 -10.23
N LYS A 356 20.79 -11.42 -9.23
CA LYS A 356 21.70 -11.21 -8.10
C LYS A 356 23.12 -11.02 -8.66
N GLN A 357 23.87 -10.05 -8.11
CA GLN A 357 25.14 -9.54 -8.67
C GLN A 357 25.03 -8.80 -10.01
N GLY A 358 23.82 -8.58 -10.51
CA GLY A 358 23.56 -7.68 -11.62
C GLY A 358 23.92 -6.25 -11.27
N CYS A 359 24.02 -5.42 -12.31
CA CYS A 359 24.37 -4.02 -12.15
C CYS A 359 23.45 -3.11 -12.97
N PHE A 360 23.17 -1.94 -12.42
CA PHE A 360 22.24 -1.00 -13.03
C PHE A 360 22.54 0.44 -12.59
N ALA A 361 21.75 1.36 -13.13
CA ALA A 361 21.73 2.76 -12.78
C ALA A 361 20.27 3.21 -12.68
N LEU A 362 20.03 4.23 -11.88
CA LEU A 362 18.78 4.94 -11.79
C LEU A 362 18.86 6.17 -12.68
N GLU A 363 17.81 6.44 -13.44
CA GLU A 363 17.70 7.65 -14.25
C GLU A 363 16.32 8.26 -14.11
N ILE A 364 16.26 9.58 -13.97
CA ILE A 364 15.01 10.31 -13.84
C ILE A 364 15.08 11.62 -14.61
N ALA A 365 14.02 11.92 -15.36
CA ALA A 365 13.87 13.23 -15.99
C ALA A 365 13.63 14.29 -14.92
N ALA A 366 14.42 15.36 -14.96
CA ALA A 366 14.32 16.47 -14.03
C ALA A 366 14.61 17.79 -14.75
N PRO A 367 14.03 18.91 -14.32
CA PRO A 367 14.37 20.23 -14.83
C PRO A 367 15.86 20.57 -14.68
N ALA A 368 16.34 21.55 -15.46
CA ALA A 368 17.69 22.09 -15.30
C ALA A 368 17.85 22.75 -13.94
N GLU A 369 19.03 22.61 -13.35
CA GLU A 369 19.42 23.11 -12.02
C GLU A 369 18.75 22.42 -10.83
N SER A 370 17.85 21.46 -11.05
CA SER A 370 17.26 20.64 -9.98
C SER A 370 18.31 19.79 -9.25
N ARG A 371 18.07 19.48 -7.97
CA ARG A 371 18.91 18.62 -7.14
C ARG A 371 18.20 17.30 -6.87
N GLY A 372 18.85 16.19 -7.22
CA GLY A 372 18.36 14.83 -6.97
C GLY A 372 18.84 14.24 -5.65
N PHE A 373 18.00 13.44 -5.03
CA PHE A 373 18.34 12.66 -3.85
C PHE A 373 17.82 11.26 -4.05
N PHE A 374 18.59 10.26 -3.63
CA PHE A 374 18.27 8.87 -3.87
C PHE A 374 18.50 8.05 -2.63
N PHE A 375 17.56 7.17 -2.31
CA PHE A 375 17.66 6.20 -1.23
C PHE A 375 16.94 4.91 -1.65
N LYS A 376 17.24 3.79 -0.98
CA LYS A 376 16.59 2.50 -1.21
C LYS A 376 15.96 1.95 0.07
N LYS A 377 14.95 1.11 -0.11
CA LYS A 377 14.37 0.23 0.89
C LYS A 377 14.65 -1.22 0.50
N ARG A 378 15.29 -1.97 1.39
CA ARG A 378 15.55 -3.40 1.23
C ARG A 378 14.32 -4.22 1.63
N GLY A 379 14.26 -5.50 1.22
CA GLY A 379 13.10 -6.37 1.44
C GLY A 379 12.76 -6.62 2.92
N ASP A 380 13.73 -6.47 3.82
CA ASP A 380 13.56 -6.49 5.28
C ASP A 380 13.03 -5.17 5.86
N GLY A 381 12.89 -4.13 5.04
CA GLY A 381 12.43 -2.81 5.43
C GLY A 381 13.54 -1.79 5.73
N ALA A 382 14.81 -2.21 5.72
CA ALA A 382 15.94 -1.33 5.99
C ALA A 382 16.09 -0.23 4.92
N LEU A 383 16.41 1.00 5.35
CA LEU A 383 16.58 2.15 4.47
C LEU A 383 18.05 2.56 4.36
N PHE A 384 18.50 2.83 3.13
CA PHE A 384 19.88 3.26 2.86
C PHE A 384 19.91 4.46 1.93
N ARG A 385 20.69 5.48 2.29
CA ARG A 385 20.96 6.62 1.42
C ARG A 385 21.95 6.22 0.33
N LEU A 386 21.64 6.61 -0.90
CA LEU A 386 22.47 6.38 -2.08
C LEU A 386 23.11 7.69 -2.59
N ALA A 387 22.38 8.81 -2.56
CA ALA A 387 22.90 10.10 -2.97
C ALA A 387 22.17 11.29 -2.29
N PRO A 388 22.88 12.39 -1.94
CA PRO A 388 24.33 12.56 -2.01
C PRO A 388 25.03 11.55 -1.11
N SER A 389 26.28 11.18 -1.38
CA SER A 389 27.02 10.17 -0.62
C SER A 389 28.53 10.37 -0.75
N GLU A 390 29.28 9.93 0.26
CA GLU A 390 30.74 9.88 0.24
C GLU A 390 31.30 8.67 -0.52
N CYS A 391 30.43 7.76 -0.98
CA CYS A 391 30.79 6.62 -1.82
C CYS A 391 31.43 7.10 -3.13
N ARG A 392 32.77 7.06 -3.19
CA ARG A 392 33.55 7.53 -4.35
C ARG A 392 33.14 6.90 -5.69
N HIS A 393 32.61 5.67 -5.66
CA HIS A 393 32.21 4.91 -6.85
C HIS A 393 30.81 5.30 -7.41
N LEU A 394 29.95 5.94 -6.59
CA LEU A 394 28.64 6.43 -7.05
C LEU A 394 28.76 7.76 -7.80
N GLY A 395 29.87 8.49 -7.62
CA GLY A 395 30.24 9.64 -8.44
C GLY A 395 29.32 10.86 -8.33
N VAL A 396 28.46 10.94 -7.31
CA VAL A 396 27.50 12.05 -7.12
C VAL A 396 27.84 12.84 -5.86
N ARG A 397 28.76 13.80 -5.99
CA ARG A 397 29.07 14.78 -4.92
C ARG A 397 28.00 15.86 -4.80
N SER A 398 27.31 16.17 -5.90
CA SER A 398 26.15 17.04 -5.93
C SER A 398 25.25 16.61 -7.09
N SER A 399 24.03 16.19 -6.79
CA SER A 399 23.07 15.72 -7.78
C SER A 399 22.43 16.88 -8.56
N ARG A 400 23.20 17.92 -8.92
CA ARG A 400 22.66 19.07 -9.64
C ARG A 400 22.56 18.74 -11.13
N ASN A 401 21.38 18.92 -11.71
CA ASN A 401 21.14 18.67 -13.12
C ASN A 401 21.63 19.83 -13.98
N SER A 402 22.94 19.91 -14.20
CA SER A 402 23.55 20.99 -15.01
C SER A 402 23.16 20.98 -16.48
N ASN A 403 22.70 19.83 -17.00
CA ASN A 403 22.43 19.63 -18.44
C ASN A 403 20.93 19.68 -18.78
N GLY A 404 20.06 19.75 -17.76
CA GLY A 404 18.62 19.97 -17.93
C GLY A 404 17.82 18.85 -18.58
N LYS A 405 18.32 17.61 -18.59
CA LYS A 405 17.64 16.49 -19.24
C LYS A 405 17.33 15.35 -18.27
N THR A 406 18.36 14.75 -17.67
CA THR A 406 18.20 13.61 -16.76
C THR A 406 19.22 13.64 -15.64
N LEU A 407 18.78 13.25 -14.45
CA LEU A 407 19.62 12.92 -13.32
C LEU A 407 19.87 11.42 -13.32
N ARG A 408 21.13 11.03 -13.21
CA ARG A 408 21.55 9.63 -13.22
C ARG A 408 22.41 9.29 -12.02
N LEU A 409 22.13 8.14 -11.42
CA LEU A 409 22.91 7.55 -10.34
C LEU A 409 23.26 6.09 -10.70
N PRO A 410 24.56 5.71 -10.77
CA PRO A 410 25.73 6.56 -10.63
C PRO A 410 25.90 7.56 -11.78
N SER A 411 26.63 8.64 -11.55
CA SER A 411 26.88 9.63 -12.62
C SER A 411 27.81 9.05 -13.69
N ARG A 412 27.68 9.55 -14.93
CA ARG A 412 28.61 9.18 -16.02
C ARG A 412 29.98 9.80 -15.75
N HIS A 413 30.93 8.99 -15.28
CA HIS A 413 32.30 9.44 -15.00
C HIS A 413 33.04 9.79 -16.31
N ARG A 414 33.63 10.99 -16.39
CA ARG A 414 34.44 11.41 -17.56
C ARG A 414 35.87 10.82 -17.59
N ARG A 415 36.31 10.12 -16.53
CA ARG A 415 37.72 9.70 -16.32
C ARG A 415 37.89 8.21 -16.00
N GLY A 416 37.15 7.32 -16.66
CA GLY A 416 37.62 5.95 -16.92
C GLY A 416 37.07 4.79 -16.09
N VAL A 417 36.24 5.00 -15.07
CA VAL A 417 35.45 3.92 -14.43
C VAL A 417 34.01 4.38 -14.35
N GLU A 418 33.13 3.74 -15.11
CA GLU A 418 31.72 4.05 -15.07
C GLU A 418 31.07 3.32 -13.89
N GLY A 419 30.51 4.08 -12.94
CA GLY A 419 29.88 3.51 -11.75
C GLY A 419 28.63 2.70 -12.10
N VAL A 420 28.35 1.72 -11.26
CA VAL A 420 27.10 0.95 -11.26
C VAL A 420 26.59 0.80 -9.82
N LEU A 421 25.27 0.66 -9.67
CA LEU A 421 24.65 0.12 -8.47
C LEU A 421 24.63 -1.40 -8.59
N HIS A 422 24.93 -2.07 -7.49
CA HIS A 422 24.75 -3.51 -7.34
C HIS A 422 23.52 -3.78 -6.48
N SER A 423 22.81 -4.85 -6.82
CA SER A 423 21.73 -5.37 -5.98
C SER A 423 22.29 -6.07 -4.74
N ASP A 424 21.54 -6.01 -3.62
CA ASP A 424 21.90 -6.76 -2.42
C ASP A 424 21.64 -8.26 -2.62
N ASP A 425 22.68 -9.09 -2.48
CA ASP A 425 22.60 -10.54 -2.64
C ASP A 425 21.65 -11.20 -1.61
N GLN A 426 21.39 -10.53 -0.47
CA GLN A 426 20.52 -11.03 0.61
C GLN A 426 19.04 -10.69 0.41
N SER A 427 18.69 -9.82 -0.54
CA SER A 427 17.30 -9.42 -0.76
C SER A 427 16.69 -10.09 -2.00
N GLU A 428 15.38 -10.34 -1.96
CA GLU A 428 14.59 -10.76 -3.13
C GLU A 428 13.90 -9.58 -3.80
N ARG A 429 13.72 -8.47 -3.08
CA ARG A 429 13.07 -7.24 -3.56
C ARG A 429 13.75 -6.01 -2.97
N GLU A 430 13.85 -4.95 -3.77
CA GLU A 430 14.30 -3.65 -3.30
C GLU A 430 13.45 -2.55 -3.94
N THR A 431 13.17 -1.48 -3.21
CA THR A 431 12.48 -0.29 -3.72
C THR A 431 13.44 0.88 -3.73
N TYR A 432 13.60 1.53 -4.89
CA TYR A 432 14.43 2.72 -5.05
C TYR A 432 13.56 3.96 -5.09
N TYR A 433 13.99 5.01 -4.41
CA TYR A 433 13.29 6.28 -4.33
C TYR A 433 14.17 7.38 -4.92
N ALA A 434 13.53 8.33 -5.60
CA ALA A 434 14.18 9.55 -6.08
C ALA A 434 13.35 10.77 -5.62
N ILE A 435 14.02 11.73 -4.99
CA ILE A 435 13.46 13.03 -4.61
C ILE A 435 14.18 14.10 -5.43
N ILE A 436 13.42 14.95 -6.12
CA ILE A 436 13.92 16.05 -6.95
C ILE A 436 13.50 17.36 -6.31
N THR A 437 14.45 18.26 -6.08
CA THR A 437 14.19 19.59 -5.56
C THR A 437 14.60 20.68 -6.54
N ASN A 438 13.86 21.79 -6.58
CA ASN A 438 14.11 22.88 -7.53
C ASN A 438 14.72 24.14 -6.92
N ASP A 439 14.88 24.18 -5.60
CA ASP A 439 15.52 25.28 -4.89
C ASP A 439 16.50 24.75 -3.83
N ASP A 440 17.43 25.61 -3.41
CA ASP A 440 18.48 25.25 -2.46
C ASP A 440 18.00 25.12 -1.01
N ARG A 441 16.90 25.79 -0.61
CA ARG A 441 16.33 25.67 0.73
C ARG A 441 15.74 24.27 0.89
N SER A 442 14.85 23.86 -0.01
CA SER A 442 14.25 22.51 0.04
C SER A 442 15.33 21.43 -0.14
N ALA A 443 16.32 21.66 -1.00
CA ALA A 443 17.47 20.76 -1.13
C ALA A 443 18.24 20.58 0.19
N GLY A 444 18.44 21.66 0.94
CA GLY A 444 19.15 21.63 2.22
C GLY A 444 18.40 20.81 3.28
N VAL A 445 17.07 20.97 3.33
CA VAL A 445 16.25 20.24 4.31
C VAL A 445 16.14 18.75 3.95
N VAL A 446 15.96 18.42 2.67
CA VAL A 446 15.96 17.02 2.19
C VAL A 446 17.33 16.37 2.41
N ALA A 447 18.43 17.09 2.14
CA ALA A 447 19.78 16.62 2.43
C ALA A 447 19.95 16.27 3.91
N ALA A 448 19.55 17.17 4.82
CA ALA A 448 19.68 16.98 6.26
C ALA A 448 18.88 15.77 6.75
N HIS A 449 17.67 15.55 6.22
CA HIS A 449 16.84 14.42 6.62
C HIS A 449 17.38 13.07 6.11
N LEU A 450 17.84 13.02 4.87
CA LEU A 450 18.44 11.81 4.29
C LEU A 450 19.80 11.48 4.91
N ALA A 451 20.52 12.47 5.45
CA ALA A 451 21.80 12.24 6.13
C ALA A 451 21.66 11.35 7.38
N LEU A 452 20.45 11.21 7.93
CA LEU A 452 20.15 10.29 9.03
C LEU A 452 20.15 8.81 8.61
N LEU A 453 20.08 8.52 7.31
CA LEU A 453 20.15 7.16 6.81
C LEU A 453 21.61 6.71 6.63
N PRO A 454 21.90 5.42 6.90
CA PRO A 454 23.21 4.84 6.60
C PRO A 454 23.51 4.88 5.09
N GLU A 455 24.78 5.05 4.74
CA GLU A 455 25.24 4.98 3.35
C GLU A 455 25.46 3.52 2.91
N SER A 456 25.02 3.18 1.70
CA SER A 456 25.29 1.86 1.08
C SER A 456 26.64 1.87 0.34
N CYS A 457 27.75 2.10 1.07
CA CYS A 457 29.08 2.20 0.43
C CYS A 457 29.81 0.87 0.24
N HIS A 458 29.46 -0.16 1.00
CA HIS A 458 30.06 -1.49 0.92
C HIS A 458 28.99 -2.51 1.34
N GLY A 459 28.96 -3.69 0.70
CA GLY A 459 27.90 -4.70 0.81
C GLY A 459 27.68 -5.35 2.19
N TYR A 460 28.08 -4.67 3.27
CA TYR A 460 27.65 -4.96 4.64
C TYR A 460 26.74 -3.82 5.10
N GLU A 461 25.44 -4.06 4.95
CA GLU A 461 24.36 -3.10 5.17
C GLU A 461 23.67 -3.44 6.51
N ASP A 462 24.17 -2.87 7.61
CA ASP A 462 23.53 -3.00 8.92
C ASP A 462 22.41 -1.96 9.08
N PRO A 463 21.14 -2.36 9.29
CA PRO A 463 20.06 -1.42 9.55
C PRO A 463 20.27 -0.70 10.89
N GLN A 464 20.64 0.58 10.82
CA GLN A 464 20.89 1.39 12.02
C GLN A 464 19.62 1.90 12.71
N LEU A 465 18.50 1.99 12.00
CA LEU A 465 17.24 2.46 12.56
C LEU A 465 16.42 1.25 13.04
N ASN A 466 16.04 1.26 14.32
CA ASN A 466 15.04 0.32 14.81
C ASN A 466 13.65 0.66 14.25
N ALA A 467 12.65 -0.20 14.50
CA ALA A 467 11.32 -0.03 13.91
C ALA A 467 10.62 1.30 14.27
N GLU A 468 10.81 1.79 15.49
CA GLU A 468 10.22 3.05 15.97
C GLU A 468 10.93 4.25 15.32
N GLU A 469 12.26 4.25 15.29
CA GLU A 469 13.07 5.28 14.65
C GLU A 469 12.81 5.34 13.13
N LEU A 470 12.65 4.18 12.48
CA LEU A 470 12.27 4.08 11.08
C LEU A 470 10.90 4.72 10.82
N MET A 471 9.93 4.45 11.68
CA MET A 471 8.57 4.99 11.52
C MET A 471 8.57 6.51 11.75
N GLY A 472 9.28 7.01 12.76
CA GLY A 472 9.45 8.45 12.99
C GLY A 472 10.21 9.14 11.85
N TRP A 473 11.23 8.48 11.30
CA TRP A 473 11.97 8.98 10.13
C TRP A 473 11.07 9.09 8.90
N LEU A 474 10.22 8.09 8.64
CA LEU A 474 9.26 8.08 7.54
C LEU A 474 8.19 9.16 7.71
N GLN A 475 7.63 9.33 8.91
CA GLN A 475 6.66 10.40 9.21
C GLN A 475 7.26 11.79 8.97
N LYS A 476 8.51 12.01 9.40
CA LYS A 476 9.20 13.28 9.19
C LYS A 476 9.58 13.51 7.73
N LEU A 477 9.91 12.46 6.98
CA LEU A 477 10.06 12.57 5.53
C LEU A 477 8.75 13.00 4.88
N ASP A 478 7.63 12.39 5.26
CA ASP A 478 6.31 12.71 4.71
C ASP A 478 5.93 14.17 5.01
N GLN A 479 6.15 14.62 6.24
CA GLN A 479 6.00 16.03 6.63
C GLN A 479 6.87 16.96 5.78
N LEU A 480 8.14 16.62 5.53
CA LEU A 480 9.03 17.43 4.69
C LEU A 480 8.57 17.50 3.22
N MET A 481 8.08 16.39 2.68
CA MET A 481 7.52 16.37 1.32
C MET A 481 6.27 17.24 1.24
N LEU A 482 5.48 17.32 2.32
CA LEU A 482 4.30 18.18 2.42
C LEU A 482 4.67 19.66 2.54
N GLU A 483 5.59 20.01 3.45
CA GLU A 483 6.02 21.39 3.70
C GLU A 483 6.69 22.05 2.49
N HIS A 484 7.41 21.25 1.68
CA HIS A 484 8.15 21.71 0.52
C HIS A 484 7.54 21.29 -0.83
N ALA A 485 6.25 20.91 -0.86
CA ALA A 485 5.58 20.33 -2.03
C ALA A 485 5.65 21.17 -3.32
N SER A 486 5.83 22.49 -3.21
CA SER A 486 5.97 23.39 -4.37
C SER A 486 7.32 23.24 -5.09
N ASN A 487 8.33 22.76 -4.38
CA ASN A 487 9.71 22.67 -4.88
C ASN A 487 10.29 21.27 -4.79
N VAL A 488 9.55 20.30 -4.26
CA VAL A 488 9.99 18.92 -4.06
C VAL A 488 9.01 17.96 -4.72
N ALA A 489 9.52 17.06 -5.55
CA ALA A 489 8.78 15.96 -6.15
C ALA A 489 9.50 14.65 -5.87
N TRP A 490 8.77 13.54 -5.74
CA TRP A 490 9.39 12.24 -5.52
C TRP A 490 8.70 11.13 -6.31
N THR A 491 9.42 10.04 -6.51
CA THR A 491 8.94 8.85 -7.20
C THR A 491 9.68 7.62 -6.67
N SER A 492 9.15 6.44 -6.96
CA SER A 492 9.77 5.17 -6.55
C SER A 492 9.70 4.11 -7.63
N ARG A 493 10.57 3.11 -7.52
CA ARG A 493 10.62 1.96 -8.42
C ARG A 493 11.03 0.70 -7.70
N ASP A 494 10.20 -0.32 -7.82
CA ASP A 494 10.49 -1.66 -7.31
C ASP A 494 11.32 -2.46 -8.29
N ILE A 495 12.29 -3.22 -7.76
CA ILE A 495 13.04 -4.22 -8.48
C ILE A 495 12.90 -5.58 -7.80
N THR A 496 12.93 -6.65 -8.59
CA THR A 496 12.95 -8.04 -8.12
C THR A 496 14.32 -8.63 -8.44
N LEU A 497 14.91 -9.32 -7.45
CA LEU A 497 16.24 -9.90 -7.54
C LEU A 497 16.14 -11.41 -7.75
N THR A 498 16.85 -11.94 -8.76
CA THR A 498 16.74 -13.36 -9.14
C THR A 498 18.08 -14.08 -9.09
N ASN A 499 18.12 -15.27 -8.49
CA ASN A 499 19.33 -16.08 -8.44
C ASN A 499 19.68 -16.62 -9.84
N THR A 500 20.80 -16.17 -10.41
CA THR A 500 21.38 -16.75 -11.62
C THR A 500 22.08 -18.07 -11.31
N ARG A 501 21.30 -19.13 -11.12
CA ARG A 501 21.73 -20.51 -11.37
C ARG A 501 20.65 -21.26 -12.13
N LYS A 502 20.33 -20.80 -13.34
CA LYS A 502 19.69 -21.57 -14.44
C LYS A 502 19.34 -20.64 -15.62
N SER A 503 20.33 -20.23 -16.42
CA SER A 503 20.11 -19.83 -17.83
C SER A 503 21.42 -19.55 -18.59
N LEU A 504 22.41 -20.43 -18.44
CA LEU A 504 23.54 -20.48 -19.38
C LEU A 504 23.68 -21.89 -19.99
N ILE A 505 22.59 -22.40 -20.54
CA ILE A 505 22.50 -23.52 -21.51
C ILE A 505 21.15 -23.25 -22.21
N ASN A 506 20.99 -22.89 -23.48
CA ASN A 506 21.76 -23.17 -24.69
C ASN A 506 21.87 -21.93 -25.60
N ILE A 507 23.00 -21.90 -26.29
CA ILE A 507 23.32 -21.14 -27.50
C ILE A 507 22.71 -21.91 -28.69
N TYR A 508 21.90 -21.27 -29.51
CA TYR A 508 22.06 -21.12 -30.97
C TYR A 508 21.02 -20.13 -31.51
#